data_AF-A0A4Q2Y9Z3-F1
#
_entry.id   AF-A0A4Q2Y9Z3-F1
#
_cell.length_a   1.000
_cell.length_b   1.000
_cell.length_c   1.000
_cell.angle_alpha   90.00
_cell.angle_beta   90.00
_cell.angle_gamma   90.00
#
_symmetry.space_group_name_H-M   'P 1'
#
loop_
_entity.id
_entity.type
_entity.pdbx_description
1 polymer ?
#
loop_
_entity_poly.entity_id
_entity_poly.type
_entity_poly.pdbx_seq_one_letter_code
_entity_poly.pdbx_strand_id
1 'polypeptide(L)'
;MRSKSGEEYTVNYKEITQGRFSFKDASGNTTRLGGSADFTEVPAWVPRPPSISGSPAVFHSVTAGKAGGTYNATSTLTFDEAKAFFDGELDKMGSGASSRSNSDFGGSRTAGRSVSTADREITVNVSQQGTAPVAIQVIYKEK
;
A
#
# COMPACT_ATOMS: atom_id res chain seq x y z
N MET A 1 -22.96 13.55 4.89
CA MET A 1 -22.03 14.20 5.85
C MET A 1 -21.79 15.62 5.39
N ARG A 2 -21.83 16.62 6.27
CA ARG A 2 -21.53 18.02 5.94
C ARG A 2 -20.07 18.32 6.28
N SER A 3 -19.35 18.98 5.38
CA SER A 3 -18.07 19.62 5.70
C SER A 3 -18.33 20.88 6.56
N LYS A 4 -17.28 21.39 7.21
CA LYS A 4 -17.33 22.67 7.93
C LYS A 4 -17.57 23.90 7.02
N SER A 5 -17.58 23.73 5.69
CA SER A 5 -17.89 24.78 4.71
C SER A 5 -19.35 24.78 4.24
N GLY A 6 -20.19 23.85 4.74
CA GLY A 6 -21.62 23.82 4.39
C GLY A 6 -21.95 23.17 3.04
N GLU A 7 -20.96 22.59 2.35
CA GLU A 7 -21.23 21.81 1.13
C GLU A 7 -21.89 20.48 1.46
N GLU A 8 -23.08 20.25 0.90
CA GLU A 8 -23.79 18.99 0.97
C GLU A 8 -23.23 18.04 -0.09
N TYR A 9 -22.46 17.05 0.36
CA TYR A 9 -22.05 15.94 -0.50
C TYR A 9 -23.18 14.92 -0.56
N THR A 10 -23.87 14.88 -1.70
CA THR A 10 -24.84 13.83 -2.03
C THR A 10 -24.06 12.57 -2.38
N VAL A 11 -23.85 11.71 -1.39
CA VAL A 11 -23.19 10.42 -1.60
C VAL A 11 -24.23 9.44 -2.16
N ASN A 12 -23.93 8.81 -3.30
CA ASN A 12 -24.80 7.79 -3.87
C ASN A 12 -24.71 6.51 -3.02
N TYR A 13 -25.85 5.93 -2.64
CA TYR A 13 -25.93 4.73 -1.78
C TYR A 13 -25.15 3.52 -2.35
N LYS A 14 -25.00 3.44 -3.68
CA LYS A 14 -24.18 2.42 -4.34
C LYS A 14 -22.66 2.58 -4.09
N GLU A 15 -22.18 3.79 -3.84
CA GLU A 15 -20.76 4.07 -3.58
C GLU A 15 -20.40 3.76 -2.12
N ILE A 16 -21.33 4.02 -1.20
CA ILE A 16 -21.23 3.67 0.22
C ILE A 16 -21.09 2.15 0.41
N THR A 17 -21.92 1.39 -0.29
CA THR A 17 -21.93 -0.09 -0.20
C THR A 17 -20.72 -0.75 -0.86
N GLN A 18 -20.03 -0.05 -1.77
CA GLN A 18 -18.76 -0.48 -2.36
C GLN A 18 -17.53 0.01 -1.60
N GLY A 19 -17.73 0.77 -0.51
CA GLY A 19 -16.68 1.38 0.28
C GLY A 19 -15.82 2.36 -0.49
N ARG A 20 -16.26 2.86 -1.66
CA ARG A 20 -15.50 3.72 -2.57
C ARG A 20 -15.84 5.19 -2.29
N PHE A 21 -15.02 5.90 -1.53
CA PHE A 21 -15.19 7.34 -1.33
C PHE A 21 -14.00 8.10 -1.91
N SER A 22 -14.23 9.09 -2.75
CA SER A 22 -13.17 10.04 -3.18
C SER A 22 -13.57 11.43 -2.73
N PHE A 23 -12.67 12.11 -2.03
CA PHE A 23 -12.84 13.49 -1.59
C PHE A 23 -11.79 14.35 -2.28
N LYS A 24 -12.25 15.42 -2.94
CA LYS A 24 -11.37 16.47 -3.44
C LYS A 24 -11.44 17.65 -2.49
N ASP A 25 -10.31 18.08 -1.94
CA ASP A 25 -10.26 19.27 -1.10
C ASP A 25 -10.25 20.57 -1.92
N ALA A 26 -10.40 21.71 -1.25
CA ALA A 26 -10.40 23.04 -1.88
C ALA A 26 -9.06 23.39 -2.58
N SER A 27 -7.98 22.66 -2.28
CA SER A 27 -6.68 22.80 -2.92
C SER A 27 -6.53 21.87 -4.13
N GLY A 28 -7.56 21.09 -4.45
CA GLY A 28 -7.59 20.15 -5.55
C GLY A 28 -6.96 18.79 -5.24
N ASN A 29 -6.53 18.53 -4.00
CA ASN A 29 -5.98 17.24 -3.61
C ASN A 29 -7.10 16.20 -3.54
N THR A 30 -6.83 15.00 -4.06
CA THR A 30 -7.80 13.90 -4.06
C THR A 30 -7.39 12.85 -3.03
N THR A 31 -8.27 12.54 -2.09
CA THR A 31 -8.11 11.48 -1.09
C THR A 31 -9.20 10.43 -1.31
N ARG A 32 -8.81 9.19 -1.59
CA ARG A 32 -9.76 8.09 -1.76
C ARG A 32 -9.76 7.19 -0.52
N LEU A 33 -10.90 7.14 0.18
CA LEU A 33 -11.13 6.27 1.32
C LEU A 33 -11.94 5.06 0.89
N GLY A 34 -11.28 3.92 0.93
CA GLY A 34 -11.83 2.61 0.63
C GLY A 34 -12.15 2.40 -0.85
N GLY A 35 -12.20 1.12 -1.21
CA GLY A 35 -12.87 0.67 -2.42
C GLY A 35 -11.94 0.15 -3.50
N SER A 36 -12.04 -1.18 -3.68
CA SER A 36 -11.39 -2.06 -4.66
C SER A 36 -9.86 -2.02 -4.74
N ALA A 37 -9.21 -3.11 -4.33
CA ALA A 37 -8.69 -4.19 -5.17
C ALA A 37 -7.92 -3.86 -6.45
N ASP A 38 -7.62 -2.59 -6.72
CA ASP A 38 -7.08 -2.20 -8.01
C ASP A 38 -5.78 -1.39 -7.82
N PHE A 39 -4.72 -1.93 -8.41
CA PHE A 39 -3.40 -1.29 -8.43
C PHE A 39 -3.27 -0.22 -9.50
N THR A 40 -4.34 0.13 -10.22
CA THR A 40 -4.34 1.22 -11.22
C THR A 40 -3.88 2.56 -10.63
N GLU A 41 -4.20 2.84 -9.37
CA GLU A 41 -3.79 4.06 -8.67
C GLU A 41 -2.41 3.95 -7.99
N VAL A 42 -1.85 2.75 -7.88
CA VAL A 42 -0.52 2.54 -7.29
C VAL A 42 0.55 2.84 -8.35
N PRO A 43 1.50 3.75 -8.10
CA PRO A 43 2.54 4.08 -9.08
C PRO A 43 3.30 2.84 -9.57
N ALA A 44 3.67 2.81 -10.85
CA ALA A 44 4.33 1.65 -11.48
C ALA A 44 5.68 1.27 -10.84
N TRP A 45 6.33 2.22 -10.16
CA TRP A 45 7.58 1.97 -9.45
C TRP A 45 7.39 1.23 -8.12
N VAL A 46 6.17 1.18 -7.58
CA VAL A 46 5.87 0.44 -6.36
C VAL A 46 5.71 -1.03 -6.74
N PRO A 47 6.56 -1.93 -6.20
CA PRO A 47 6.54 -3.34 -6.55
C PRO A 47 5.22 -3.98 -6.17
N ARG A 48 4.77 -4.95 -6.98
CA ARG A 48 3.52 -5.67 -6.78
C ARG A 48 3.82 -7.17 -6.79
N PRO A 49 3.42 -7.94 -5.78
CA PRO A 49 3.70 -9.36 -5.74
C PRO A 49 2.92 -10.07 -6.87
N PRO A 50 3.53 -11.02 -7.59
CA PRO A 50 2.93 -11.65 -8.77
C PRO A 50 1.76 -12.59 -8.46
N SER A 51 1.61 -13.04 -7.21
CA SER A 51 0.63 -14.06 -6.81
C SER A 51 -0.22 -13.58 -5.63
N ILE A 52 -1.05 -12.57 -5.88
CA ILE A 52 -1.98 -12.03 -4.88
C ILE A 52 -3.21 -12.93 -4.79
N SER A 53 -3.53 -13.38 -3.59
CA SER A 53 -4.82 -14.00 -3.29
C SER A 53 -5.84 -12.92 -2.94
N GLY A 54 -6.99 -12.95 -3.61
CA GLY A 54 -8.11 -12.06 -3.31
C GLY A 54 -7.90 -10.61 -3.75
N SER A 55 -8.72 -9.74 -3.16
CA SER A 55 -8.76 -8.30 -3.47
C SER A 55 -7.84 -7.53 -2.53
N PRO A 56 -6.79 -6.84 -3.01
CA PRO A 56 -5.97 -5.99 -2.16
C PRO A 56 -6.79 -4.81 -1.61
N ALA A 57 -6.39 -4.27 -0.46
CA ALA A 57 -6.90 -3.03 0.08
C ALA A 57 -5.90 -1.92 -0.22
N VAL A 58 -6.28 -0.93 -1.02
CA VAL A 58 -5.42 0.19 -1.42
C VAL A 58 -5.98 1.49 -0.86
N PHE A 59 -5.09 2.29 -0.27
CA PHE A 59 -5.34 3.68 0.08
C PHE A 59 -4.30 4.53 -0.65
N HIS A 60 -4.77 5.49 -1.44
CA HIS A 60 -3.91 6.34 -2.25
C HIS A 60 -4.34 7.80 -2.13
N SER A 61 -3.34 8.69 -2.13
CA SER A 61 -3.52 10.13 -2.13
C SER A 61 -2.46 10.79 -3.00
N VAL A 62 -2.86 11.84 -3.71
CA VAL A 62 -1.92 12.73 -4.41
C VAL A 62 -2.03 14.11 -3.77
N THR A 63 -0.89 14.64 -3.32
CA THR A 63 -0.82 15.99 -2.72
C THR A 63 0.29 16.76 -3.41
N ALA A 64 -0.03 17.94 -3.96
CA ALA A 64 0.92 18.76 -4.72
C ALA A 64 1.67 17.99 -5.83
N GLY A 65 0.99 17.06 -6.49
CA GLY A 65 1.56 16.23 -7.57
C GLY A 65 2.44 15.06 -7.09
N LYS A 66 2.57 14.85 -5.78
CA LYS A 66 3.34 13.76 -5.19
C LYS A 66 2.41 12.64 -4.76
N ALA A 67 2.65 11.44 -5.28
CA ALA A 67 1.89 10.25 -4.94
C ALA A 67 2.32 9.66 -3.60
N GLY A 68 1.36 9.28 -2.77
CA GLY A 68 1.58 8.51 -1.55
C GLY A 68 0.45 7.54 -1.28
N GLY A 69 0.71 6.51 -0.49
CA GLY A 69 -0.31 5.53 -0.17
C GLY A 69 0.18 4.33 0.60
N THR A 70 -0.76 3.44 0.88
CA THR A 70 -0.50 2.10 1.38
C THR A 70 -1.39 1.10 0.67
N TYR A 71 -0.86 -0.08 0.41
CA TYR A 71 -1.71 -1.21 0.09
C TYR A 71 -1.42 -2.40 0.97
N ASN A 72 -2.44 -3.20 1.20
CA ASN A 72 -2.38 -4.47 1.90
C ASN A 72 -2.87 -5.56 0.95
N ALA A 73 -2.14 -6.66 0.86
CA ALA A 73 -2.46 -7.80 0.02
C ALA A 73 -2.17 -9.09 0.77
N THR A 74 -2.88 -10.15 0.41
CA THR A 74 -2.49 -11.51 0.78
C THR A 74 -1.88 -12.19 -0.44
N SER A 75 -0.90 -13.07 -0.24
CA SER A 75 -0.22 -13.79 -1.32
C SER A 75 -0.24 -15.29 -1.08
N THR A 76 -0.28 -16.03 -2.18
CA THR A 76 -0.10 -17.50 -2.19
C THR A 76 1.36 -17.92 -2.18
N LEU A 77 2.31 -16.98 -2.27
CA LEU A 77 3.73 -17.25 -2.11
C LEU A 77 4.03 -17.72 -0.68
N THR A 78 5.10 -18.48 -0.51
CA THR A 78 5.69 -18.70 0.80
C THR A 78 6.29 -17.40 1.35
N PHE A 79 6.48 -17.34 2.68
CA PHE A 79 7.08 -16.16 3.31
C PHE A 79 8.45 -15.80 2.71
N ASP A 80 9.31 -16.80 2.49
CA ASP A 80 10.66 -16.58 1.98
C ASP A 80 10.66 -16.13 0.50
N GLU A 81 9.73 -16.64 -0.32
CA GLU A 81 9.54 -16.18 -1.70
C GLU A 81 9.04 -14.74 -1.75
N ALA A 82 8.03 -14.40 -0.95
CA ALA A 82 7.51 -13.03 -0.89
C ALA A 82 8.59 -12.04 -0.42
N LYS A 83 9.32 -12.41 0.64
CA LYS A 83 10.46 -11.63 1.14
C LYS A 83 11.53 -11.45 0.06
N ALA A 84 11.94 -12.52 -0.60
CA ALA A 84 12.98 -12.48 -1.65
C ALA A 84 12.55 -11.62 -2.85
N PHE A 85 11.28 -11.70 -3.25
CA PHE A 85 10.72 -10.86 -4.30
C PHE A 85 10.87 -9.37 -3.96
N PHE A 86 10.38 -8.94 -2.80
CA PHE A 86 10.47 -7.52 -2.41
C PHE A 86 11.90 -7.08 -2.14
N ASP A 87 12.74 -7.97 -1.63
CA ASP A 87 14.16 -7.68 -1.51
C ASP A 87 14.75 -7.34 -2.89
N GLY A 88 14.55 -8.18 -3.89
CA GLY A 88 15.03 -7.94 -5.25
C GLY A 88 14.46 -6.68 -5.91
N GLU A 89 13.17 -6.38 -5.69
CA GLU A 89 12.57 -5.16 -6.22
C GLU A 89 13.12 -3.89 -5.56
N LEU A 90 13.31 -3.91 -4.23
CA LEU A 90 13.87 -2.79 -3.48
C LEU A 90 15.36 -2.58 -3.78
N ASP A 91 16.11 -3.64 -4.10
CA ASP A 91 17.50 -3.54 -4.57
C ASP A 91 17.61 -2.80 -5.92
N LYS A 92 16.59 -2.92 -6.79
CA LYS A 92 16.55 -2.20 -8.08
C LYS A 92 16.26 -0.71 -7.95
N MET A 93 15.74 -0.25 -6.81
CA MET A 93 15.40 1.17 -6.60
C MET A 93 16.63 2.07 -6.42
N GLY A 94 17.83 1.50 -6.31
CA GLY A 94 19.09 2.23 -6.34
C GLY A 94 19.64 2.60 -4.97
N SER A 95 20.60 3.53 -4.98
CA SER A 95 21.35 3.92 -3.77
C SER A 95 20.51 4.86 -2.90
N GLY A 96 20.22 4.44 -1.67
CA GLY A 96 19.46 5.22 -0.70
C GLY A 96 19.68 4.67 0.70
N ALA A 97 19.19 5.40 1.72
CA ALA A 97 19.16 4.85 3.06
C ALA A 97 18.22 3.63 3.06
N SER A 98 18.72 2.51 3.56
CA SER A 98 17.94 1.28 3.64
C SER A 98 18.01 0.68 5.02
N SER A 99 16.93 0.02 5.41
CA SER A 99 16.88 -0.78 6.63
C SER A 99 16.18 -2.10 6.35
N ARG A 100 16.58 -3.14 7.06
CA ARG A 100 15.99 -4.48 6.97
C ARG A 100 15.82 -5.03 8.38
N SER A 101 14.67 -5.62 8.64
CA SER A 101 14.36 -6.36 9.86
C SER A 101 13.80 -7.72 9.51
N ASN A 102 14.05 -8.70 10.37
CA ASN A 102 13.49 -10.03 10.25
C ASN A 102 13.30 -10.60 11.66
N SER A 103 12.14 -11.17 11.94
CA SER A 103 11.86 -11.85 13.19
C SER A 103 11.04 -13.11 12.94
N ASP A 104 11.31 -14.13 13.74
CA ASP A 104 10.61 -15.40 13.73
C ASP A 104 10.40 -15.81 15.19
N PHE A 105 9.14 -15.85 15.63
CA PHE A 105 8.81 -16.19 17.00
C PHE A 105 7.44 -16.86 17.08
N GLY A 106 7.39 -18.05 17.70
CA GLY A 106 6.13 -18.73 18.01
C GLY A 106 5.27 -19.06 16.80
N GLY A 107 5.90 -19.36 15.66
CA GLY A 107 5.19 -19.59 14.39
C GLY A 107 4.70 -18.30 13.71
N SER A 108 5.07 -17.12 14.20
CA SER A 108 4.88 -15.85 13.50
C SER A 108 6.19 -15.38 12.90
N ARG A 109 6.20 -15.17 11.59
CA ARG A 109 7.35 -14.67 10.83
C ARG A 109 7.02 -13.28 10.33
N THR A 110 7.93 -12.32 10.53
CA THR A 110 7.81 -10.98 9.95
C THR A 110 9.14 -10.52 9.38
N ALA A 111 9.09 -9.92 8.20
CA ALA A 111 10.24 -9.26 7.57
C ALA A 111 9.84 -7.87 7.14
N GLY A 112 10.62 -6.88 7.53
CA GLY A 112 10.46 -5.49 7.11
C GLY A 112 11.64 -5.05 6.26
N ARG A 113 11.38 -4.25 5.23
CA ARG A 113 12.44 -3.56 4.50
C ARG A 113 11.96 -2.17 4.10
N SER A 114 12.82 -1.18 4.29
CA SER A 114 12.59 0.16 3.79
C SER A 114 13.74 0.65 2.94
N VAL A 115 13.42 1.44 1.93
CA VAL A 115 14.38 2.15 1.07
C VAL A 115 13.90 3.58 0.92
N SER A 116 14.82 4.53 1.10
CA SER A 116 14.57 5.96 0.98
C SER A 116 15.63 6.56 0.04
N THR A 117 15.21 6.97 -1.15
CA THR A 117 16.03 7.63 -2.17
C THR A 117 15.82 9.15 -2.14
N ALA A 118 16.37 9.88 -3.10
CA ALA A 118 16.12 11.32 -3.24
C ALA A 118 14.64 11.62 -3.53
N ASP A 119 14.00 10.82 -4.38
CA ASP A 119 12.67 11.12 -4.91
C ASP A 119 11.55 10.31 -4.24
N ARG A 120 11.89 9.20 -3.58
CA ARG A 120 10.91 8.19 -3.15
C ARG A 120 11.27 7.56 -1.83
N GLU A 121 10.25 7.09 -1.13
CA GLU A 121 10.40 6.24 0.04
C GLU A 121 9.37 5.11 -0.02
N ILE A 122 9.82 3.92 0.33
CA ILE A 122 8.98 2.74 0.39
C ILE A 122 9.35 1.90 1.60
N THR A 123 8.33 1.34 2.24
CA THR A 123 8.46 0.35 3.29
C THR A 123 7.57 -0.84 2.93
N VAL A 124 8.14 -2.03 3.00
CA VAL A 124 7.44 -3.29 2.78
C VAL A 124 7.53 -4.11 4.06
N ASN A 125 6.39 -4.59 4.51
CA ASN A 125 6.27 -5.56 5.59
C ASN A 125 5.65 -6.84 5.03
N VAL A 126 6.33 -7.96 5.24
CA VAL A 126 5.86 -9.31 4.93
C VAL A 126 5.62 -10.02 6.25
N SER A 127 4.46 -10.64 6.45
CA SER A 127 4.16 -11.38 7.66
C SER A 127 3.42 -12.68 7.37
N GLN A 128 3.65 -13.68 8.22
CA GLN A 128 2.96 -14.96 8.19
C GLN A 128 2.70 -15.43 9.62
N GLN A 129 1.54 -16.04 9.86
CA GLN A 129 1.20 -16.67 11.13
C GLN A 129 0.83 -18.14 10.90
N GLY A 130 1.65 -19.06 11.41
CA GLY A 130 1.49 -20.50 11.21
C GLY A 130 1.44 -20.84 9.72
N THR A 131 0.37 -21.49 9.30
CA THR A 131 0.10 -21.87 7.90
C THR A 131 -0.80 -20.88 7.16
N ALA A 132 -1.10 -19.72 7.77
CA ALA A 132 -1.91 -18.70 7.12
C ALA A 132 -1.20 -18.19 5.83
N PRO A 133 -1.98 -17.67 4.87
CA PRO A 133 -1.41 -16.96 3.72
C PRO A 133 -0.51 -15.81 4.15
N VAL A 134 0.48 -15.50 3.32
CA VAL A 134 1.40 -14.40 3.59
C VAL A 134 0.66 -13.08 3.43
N ALA A 135 0.70 -12.25 4.47
CA ALA A 135 0.20 -10.88 4.44
C ALA A 135 1.34 -9.93 4.05
N ILE A 136 1.03 -8.99 3.17
CA ILE A 136 1.96 -8.02 2.62
C ILE A 136 1.36 -6.65 2.83
N GLN A 137 2.11 -5.76 3.46
CA GLN A 137 1.80 -4.35 3.53
C GLN A 137 2.90 -3.58 2.84
N VAL A 138 2.52 -2.66 1.97
CA VAL A 138 3.43 -1.72 1.35
C VAL A 138 2.97 -0.31 1.65
N ILE A 139 3.91 0.54 2.03
CA ILE A 139 3.71 1.97 2.29
C ILE A 139 4.68 2.68 1.36
N TYR A 140 4.19 3.64 0.58
CA TYR A 140 4.98 4.34 -0.41
C TYR A 140 4.67 5.83 -0.40
N LYS A 141 5.67 6.66 -0.72
CA LYS A 141 5.50 8.10 -0.96
C LYS A 141 6.58 8.65 -1.87
N GLU A 142 6.22 9.65 -2.65
CA GLU A 142 7.14 10.53 -3.37
C GLU A 142 7.56 11.69 -2.45
N LYS A 143 8.81 12.15 -2.60
CA LYS A 143 9.43 13.18 -1.76
C LYS A 143 9.35 14.56 -2.35
#